data_AF-D5VRF4-F1
#
_entry.id   AF-D5VRF4-F1
#
_cell.length_a   1.000
_cell.length_b   1.000
_cell.length_c   1.000
_cell.angle_alpha   90.00
_cell.angle_beta   90.00
_cell.angle_gamma   90.00
#
_symmetry.space_group_name_H-M   'P 1'
#
loop_
_entity.id
_entity.type
_entity.pdbx_description
1 polymer ?
#
loop_
_entity_poly.entity_id
_entity_poly.type
_entity_poly.pdbx_seq_one_letter_code
_entity_poly.pdbx_strand_id
1 'polypeptide(L)'
;MSLWERIKNKFQKNPIEKLTIRDLEGEKIRLKSKLDRVKKEIKSLDKKKKELFKEGIGADTLTKKMLAQEIKSIEMEMKLKYKTFITYQKQFTFVNNLLIVKKYEKELKNIGMWNKIINIPPEMLEKKLSDIILDSKEFDSVVEGLNKVFEMRVDEIDEESDTAEKKLFEAWKQVESGNIDADEIVESLELENEDEDEDIFKEIRK
;
A
#
# COMPACT_ATOMS: atom_id res chain seq x y z
N MET A 1 -4.53 -24.30 4.57
CA MET A 1 -4.51 -23.59 3.27
C MET A 1 -5.11 -22.21 3.45
N SER A 2 -4.30 -21.18 3.25
CA SER A 2 -4.74 -19.77 3.27
C SER A 2 -5.71 -19.54 2.11
N LEU A 3 -6.74 -18.70 2.30
CA LEU A 3 -7.61 -18.26 1.20
C LEU A 3 -6.78 -17.68 0.03
N TRP A 4 -5.62 -17.08 0.34
CA TRP A 4 -4.60 -16.68 -0.63
C TRP A 4 -4.08 -17.81 -1.54
N GLU A 5 -3.83 -19.00 -0.99
CA GLU A 5 -3.42 -20.18 -1.80
C GLU A 5 -4.60 -20.71 -2.63
N ARG A 6 -5.82 -20.59 -2.11
CA ARG A 6 -7.05 -20.96 -2.84
C ARG A 6 -7.35 -19.96 -3.96
N ILE A 7 -7.10 -18.67 -3.73
CA ILE A 7 -7.17 -17.60 -4.70
C ILE A 7 -6.09 -17.85 -5.76
N LYS A 8 -4.82 -18.03 -5.37
CA LYS A 8 -3.71 -18.36 -6.29
C LYS A 8 -3.99 -19.58 -7.17
N ASN A 9 -4.58 -20.65 -6.61
CA ASN A 9 -4.98 -21.84 -7.38
C ASN A 9 -6.17 -21.59 -8.32
N LYS A 10 -7.08 -20.67 -7.99
CA LYS A 10 -8.17 -20.23 -8.89
C LYS A 10 -7.70 -19.28 -9.99
N PHE A 11 -6.60 -18.55 -9.76
CA PHE A 11 -6.01 -17.61 -10.71
C PHE A 11 -5.37 -18.30 -11.92
N GLN A 12 -4.97 -19.57 -11.86
CA GLN A 12 -4.25 -20.24 -12.96
C GLN A 12 -5.06 -20.47 -14.27
N LYS A 13 -6.39 -20.31 -14.30
CA LYS A 13 -7.20 -20.64 -15.51
C LYS A 13 -8.36 -19.70 -15.88
N ASN A 14 -8.68 -18.67 -15.09
CA ASN A 14 -9.59 -17.53 -15.38
C ASN A 14 -9.95 -16.87 -14.03
N PRO A 15 -9.15 -15.89 -13.56
CA PRO A 15 -9.15 -15.49 -12.16
C PRO A 15 -10.37 -14.71 -11.70
N ILE A 16 -10.71 -13.67 -12.46
CA ILE A 16 -11.64 -12.62 -12.01
C ILE A 16 -13.07 -13.08 -12.16
N GLU A 17 -13.37 -13.89 -13.17
CA GLU A 17 -14.72 -14.32 -13.48
C GLU A 17 -15.32 -15.21 -12.38
N LYS A 18 -14.48 -16.02 -11.73
CA LYS A 18 -14.91 -16.98 -10.69
C LYS A 18 -14.87 -16.42 -9.27
N LEU A 19 -14.35 -15.21 -9.08
CA LEU A 19 -14.35 -14.54 -7.78
C LEU A 19 -15.69 -13.87 -7.57
N THR A 20 -16.27 -14.06 -6.39
CA THR A 20 -17.47 -13.34 -6.00
C THR A 20 -17.08 -12.09 -5.20
N ILE A 21 -17.93 -11.06 -5.25
CA ILE A 21 -17.80 -9.87 -4.40
C ILE A 21 -17.70 -10.29 -2.92
N ARG A 22 -18.50 -11.28 -2.50
CA ARG A 22 -18.48 -11.83 -1.15
C ARG A 22 -17.13 -12.45 -0.76
N ASP A 23 -16.49 -13.20 -1.66
CA ASP A 23 -15.16 -13.77 -1.40
C ASP A 23 -14.11 -12.68 -1.19
N LEU A 24 -14.16 -11.64 -2.04
CA LEU A 24 -13.24 -10.49 -1.98
C LEU A 24 -13.47 -9.65 -0.71
N GLU A 25 -14.71 -9.42 -0.32
CA GLU A 25 -15.06 -8.73 0.93
C GLU A 25 -14.58 -9.50 2.17
N GLY A 26 -14.79 -10.83 2.20
CA GLY A 26 -14.30 -11.67 3.29
C GLY A 26 -12.78 -11.63 3.40
N GLU A 27 -12.08 -11.67 2.27
CA GLU A 27 -10.62 -11.59 2.23
C GLU A 27 -10.10 -10.20 2.62
N LYS A 28 -10.77 -9.13 2.20
CA LYS A 28 -10.48 -7.75 2.60
C LYS A 28 -10.55 -7.60 4.13
N ILE A 29 -11.61 -8.11 4.76
CA ILE A 29 -11.76 -8.08 6.24
C ILE A 29 -10.65 -8.88 6.93
N ARG A 30 -10.31 -10.06 6.40
CA ARG A 30 -9.23 -10.91 6.93
C ARG A 30 -7.88 -10.19 6.87
N LEU A 31 -7.54 -9.60 5.73
CA LEU A 31 -6.29 -8.86 5.53
C LEU A 31 -6.24 -7.61 6.40
N LYS A 32 -7.35 -6.87 6.52
CA LYS A 32 -7.45 -5.72 7.44
C LYS A 32 -7.16 -6.12 8.89
N SER A 33 -7.73 -7.23 9.34
CA SER A 33 -7.51 -7.75 10.69
C SER A 33 -6.04 -8.12 10.93
N LYS A 34 -5.38 -8.70 9.92
CA LYS A 34 -3.94 -9.00 9.98
C LYS A 34 -3.08 -7.74 10.03
N LEU A 35 -3.39 -6.74 9.21
CA LEU A 35 -2.71 -5.44 9.22
C LEU A 35 -2.81 -4.78 10.60
N ASP A 36 -4.02 -4.72 11.16
CA ASP A 36 -4.25 -4.11 12.48
C ASP A 36 -3.50 -4.86 13.60
N ARG A 37 -3.41 -6.20 13.51
CA ARG A 37 -2.62 -7.00 14.44
C ARG A 37 -1.13 -6.70 14.34
N VAL A 38 -0.55 -6.74 13.14
CA VAL A 38 0.88 -6.46 12.95
C VAL A 38 1.22 -5.04 13.39
N LYS A 39 0.35 -4.06 13.10
CA LYS A 39 0.48 -2.67 13.56
C LYS A 39 0.52 -2.58 15.09
N LYS A 40 -0.35 -3.31 15.79
CA LYS A 40 -0.34 -3.38 17.27
C LYS A 40 0.95 -4.01 17.80
N GLU A 41 1.40 -5.10 17.19
CA GLU A 41 2.64 -5.78 17.58
C GLU A 41 3.87 -4.85 17.42
N ILE A 42 4.00 -4.16 16.28
CA ILE A 42 5.07 -3.16 16.06
C ILE A 42 5.03 -2.06 17.13
N LYS A 43 3.85 -1.52 17.44
CA LYS A 43 3.69 -0.50 18.49
C LYS A 43 4.11 -1.01 19.88
N SER A 44 3.78 -2.25 20.22
CA SER A 44 4.17 -2.84 21.51
C SER A 44 5.70 -3.04 21.61
N LEU A 45 6.35 -3.45 20.52
CA LEU A 45 7.80 -3.58 20.46
C LEU A 45 8.50 -2.22 20.58
N ASP A 46 7.99 -1.19 19.91
CA ASP A 46 8.52 0.17 20.05
C ASP A 46 8.42 0.70 21.48
N LYS A 47 7.29 0.44 22.16
CA LYS A 47 7.11 0.79 23.58
C LYS A 47 8.14 0.07 24.46
N LYS A 48 8.31 -1.24 24.28
CA LYS A 48 9.30 -2.04 25.03
C LYS A 48 10.73 -1.55 24.77
N LYS A 49 11.06 -1.20 23.52
CA LYS A 49 12.36 -0.61 23.16
C LYS A 49 12.63 0.68 23.95
N LYS A 50 11.63 1.56 24.03
CA LYS A 50 11.74 2.83 24.79
C LYS A 50 11.88 2.60 26.29
N GLU A 51 11.21 1.60 26.86
CA GLU A 51 11.33 1.22 28.28
C GLU A 51 12.75 0.73 28.59
N LEU A 52 13.28 -0.22 27.81
CA LEU A 52 14.65 -0.73 27.98
C LEU A 52 15.71 0.36 27.79
N PHE A 53 15.48 1.28 26.86
CA PHE A 53 16.40 2.41 26.66
C PHE A 53 16.45 3.30 27.91
N LYS A 54 15.30 3.60 28.52
CA LYS A 54 15.23 4.38 29.76
C LYS A 54 15.90 3.64 30.92
N GLU A 55 15.73 2.33 31.02
CA GLU A 55 16.39 1.49 32.04
C GLU A 55 17.92 1.54 31.93
N GLY A 56 18.46 1.68 30.71
CA GLY A 56 19.89 1.82 30.48
C GLY A 56 20.49 3.15 30.97
N ILE A 57 19.67 4.19 31.21
CA ILE A 57 20.13 5.49 31.68
C ILE A 57 20.53 5.36 33.15
N GLY A 58 21.81 5.58 33.46
CA GLY A 58 22.34 5.47 34.82
C GLY A 58 22.68 4.04 35.28
N ALA A 59 22.38 3.01 34.49
CA ALA A 59 22.78 1.63 34.78
C ALA A 59 24.30 1.42 34.64
N ASP A 60 24.81 0.36 35.28
CA ASP A 60 26.21 -0.05 35.17
C ASP A 60 26.55 -0.61 33.78
N THR A 61 27.84 -0.77 33.50
CA THR A 61 28.34 -1.17 32.18
C THR A 61 27.87 -2.56 31.74
N LEU A 62 27.73 -3.51 32.66
CA LEU A 62 27.28 -4.87 32.34
C LEU A 62 25.80 -4.84 31.96
N THR A 63 24.97 -4.19 32.78
CA THR A 63 23.53 -4.02 32.52
C THR A 63 23.28 -3.29 31.19
N LYS A 64 24.02 -2.21 30.90
CA LYS A 64 23.94 -1.52 29.61
C LYS A 64 24.24 -2.42 28.42
N LYS A 65 25.24 -3.30 28.53
CA LYS A 65 25.56 -4.26 27.46
C LYS A 65 24.44 -5.27 27.23
N MET A 66 23.81 -5.76 28.30
CA MET A 66 22.66 -6.67 28.21
C MET A 66 21.46 -5.99 27.54
N LEU A 67 21.07 -4.82 28.04
CA LEU A 67 19.96 -4.02 27.47
C LEU A 67 20.20 -3.67 26.00
N ALA A 68 21.45 -3.36 25.62
CA ALA A 68 21.80 -3.10 24.22
C ALA A 68 21.56 -4.31 23.30
N GLN A 69 21.87 -5.52 23.76
CA GLN A 69 21.58 -6.75 22.98
C GLN A 69 20.07 -6.98 22.85
N GLU A 70 19.30 -6.75 23.92
CA GLU A 70 17.84 -6.87 23.89
C GLU A 70 17.20 -5.86 22.95
N ILE A 71 17.62 -4.59 23.01
CA ILE A 71 17.17 -3.54 22.09
C ILE A 71 17.47 -3.94 20.64
N LYS A 72 18.68 -4.43 20.36
CA LYS A 72 19.05 -4.89 19.01
C LYS A 72 18.16 -6.03 18.52
N SER A 73 17.81 -6.98 19.39
CA SER A 73 16.88 -8.06 19.06
C SER A 73 15.48 -7.53 18.74
N ILE A 74 14.98 -6.58 19.53
CA ILE A 74 13.67 -5.94 19.30
C ILE A 74 13.66 -5.21 17.96
N GLU A 75 14.72 -4.47 17.62
CA GLU A 75 14.81 -3.77 16.33
C GLU A 75 14.78 -4.74 15.13
N MET A 76 15.47 -5.88 15.24
CA MET A 76 15.42 -6.91 14.22
C MET A 76 14.00 -7.48 14.06
N GLU A 77 13.30 -7.75 15.17
CA GLU A 77 11.92 -8.21 15.14
C GLU A 77 10.97 -7.16 14.52
N MET A 78 11.11 -5.89 14.90
CA MET A 78 10.35 -4.78 14.32
C MET A 78 10.55 -4.70 12.80
N LYS A 79 11.79 -4.84 12.31
CA LYS A 79 12.11 -4.84 10.87
C LYS A 79 11.41 -5.98 10.13
N LEU A 80 11.39 -7.18 10.70
CA LEU A 80 10.69 -8.34 10.11
C LEU A 80 9.17 -8.15 10.09
N LYS A 81 8.60 -7.61 11.17
CA LYS A 81 7.17 -7.28 11.23
C LYS A 81 6.79 -6.18 10.24
N TYR A 82 7.63 -5.16 10.06
CA TYR A 82 7.39 -4.11 9.06
C TYR A 82 7.37 -4.68 7.64
N LYS A 83 8.32 -5.56 7.27
CA LYS A 83 8.26 -6.28 5.98
C LYS A 83 6.96 -7.07 5.80
N THR A 84 6.50 -7.72 6.88
CA THR A 84 5.23 -8.46 6.90
C THR A 84 4.03 -7.52 6.72
N PHE A 85 4.06 -6.35 7.36
CA PHE A 85 3.04 -5.31 7.21
C PHE A 85 2.94 -4.84 5.76
N ILE A 86 4.07 -4.48 5.13
CA ILE A 86 4.10 -4.07 3.71
C ILE A 86 3.54 -5.17 2.80
N THR A 87 3.91 -6.42 3.05
CA THR A 87 3.37 -7.57 2.28
C THR A 87 1.84 -7.67 2.40
N TYR A 88 1.30 -7.58 3.62
CA TYR A 88 -0.15 -7.58 3.82
C TYR A 88 -0.84 -6.34 3.27
N GLN A 89 -0.16 -5.19 3.24
CA GLN A 89 -0.68 -3.95 2.70
C GLN A 89 -0.84 -4.08 1.17
N LYS A 90 0.18 -4.57 0.46
CA LYS A 90 0.10 -4.85 -0.98
C LYS A 90 -1.04 -5.83 -1.32
N GLN A 91 -1.16 -6.92 -0.55
CA GLN A 91 -2.27 -7.88 -0.71
C GLN A 91 -3.64 -7.24 -0.45
N PHE A 92 -3.74 -6.38 0.56
CA PHE A 92 -4.98 -5.67 0.89
C PHE A 92 -5.39 -4.72 -0.24
N THR A 93 -4.44 -3.92 -0.74
CA THR A 93 -4.63 -3.02 -1.88
C THR A 93 -5.11 -3.79 -3.10
N PHE A 94 -4.42 -4.87 -3.46
CA PHE A 94 -4.80 -5.75 -4.56
C PHE A 94 -6.25 -6.26 -4.44
N VAL A 95 -6.60 -6.84 -3.29
CA VAL A 95 -7.95 -7.37 -3.06
C VAL A 95 -9.00 -6.26 -3.08
N ASN A 96 -8.69 -5.08 -2.56
CA ASN A 96 -9.57 -3.93 -2.60
C ASN A 96 -9.80 -3.43 -4.04
N ASN A 97 -8.75 -3.34 -4.84
CA ASN A 97 -8.83 -2.91 -6.23
C ASN A 97 -9.59 -3.94 -7.08
N LEU A 98 -9.36 -5.24 -6.86
CA LEU A 98 -10.17 -6.29 -7.47
C LEU A 98 -11.65 -6.19 -7.11
N LEU A 99 -11.97 -5.85 -5.86
CA LEU A 99 -13.34 -5.65 -5.43
C LEU A 99 -13.99 -4.48 -6.17
N ILE A 100 -13.25 -3.39 -6.38
CA ILE A 100 -13.71 -2.22 -7.17
C ILE A 100 -13.95 -2.62 -8.63
N VAL A 101 -12.98 -3.25 -9.28
CA VAL A 101 -13.10 -3.77 -10.65
C VAL A 101 -14.31 -4.69 -10.79
N LYS A 102 -14.54 -5.55 -9.79
CA LYS A 102 -15.67 -6.49 -9.80
C LYS A 102 -17.03 -5.81 -9.60
N LYS A 103 -17.07 -4.71 -8.83
CA LYS A 103 -18.29 -3.89 -8.68
C LYS A 103 -18.66 -3.20 -9.99
N TYR A 104 -17.66 -2.71 -10.73
CA TYR A 104 -17.84 -2.05 -12.03
C TYR A 104 -17.82 -3.01 -13.23
N GLU A 105 -18.01 -4.32 -13.01
CA GLU A 105 -17.89 -5.32 -14.08
C GLU A 105 -18.81 -5.03 -15.28
N LYS A 106 -20.03 -4.51 -15.03
CA LYS A 106 -20.98 -4.20 -16.11
C LYS A 106 -20.50 -3.01 -16.94
N GLU A 107 -20.11 -1.91 -16.31
CA GLU A 107 -19.62 -0.73 -17.03
C GLU A 107 -18.31 -1.04 -17.78
N LEU A 108 -17.38 -1.76 -17.14
CA LEU A 108 -16.12 -2.17 -17.75
C LEU A 108 -16.31 -3.09 -18.97
N LYS A 109 -17.36 -3.93 -18.97
CA LYS A 109 -17.74 -4.73 -20.15
C LYS A 109 -18.25 -3.87 -21.29
N ASN A 110 -19.06 -2.86 -20.99
CA ASN A 110 -19.65 -1.98 -22.01
C ASN A 110 -18.58 -1.19 -22.79
N ILE A 111 -17.49 -0.79 -22.12
CA ILE A 111 -16.37 -0.08 -22.75
C ILE A 111 -15.26 -1.01 -23.28
N GLY A 112 -15.43 -2.34 -23.17
CA GLY A 112 -14.45 -3.33 -23.62
C GLY A 112 -13.18 -3.46 -22.75
N MET A 113 -13.06 -2.67 -21.68
CA MET A 113 -11.92 -2.73 -20.75
C MET A 113 -11.87 -4.05 -19.99
N TRP A 114 -13.02 -4.66 -19.69
CA TRP A 114 -13.10 -5.97 -19.03
C TRP A 114 -12.26 -7.05 -19.75
N ASN A 115 -12.31 -7.08 -21.08
CA ASN A 115 -11.55 -8.04 -21.90
C ASN A 115 -10.04 -7.81 -21.79
N LYS A 116 -9.59 -6.57 -21.60
CA LYS A 116 -8.18 -6.28 -21.35
C LYS A 116 -7.76 -6.85 -19.99
N ILE A 117 -8.56 -6.65 -18.95
CA ILE A 117 -8.24 -7.08 -17.57
C ILE A 117 -8.16 -8.62 -17.47
N ILE A 118 -9.12 -9.35 -18.02
CA ILE A 118 -9.16 -10.82 -17.90
C ILE A 118 -8.04 -11.53 -18.65
N ASN A 119 -7.45 -10.88 -19.67
CA ASN A 119 -6.36 -11.44 -20.47
C ASN A 119 -4.98 -11.20 -19.86
N ILE A 120 -4.88 -10.41 -18.77
CA ILE A 120 -3.61 -10.17 -18.09
C ILE A 120 -3.24 -11.40 -17.27
N PRO A 121 -1.97 -11.85 -17.33
CA PRO A 121 -1.49 -12.92 -16.47
C PRO A 121 -1.72 -12.60 -14.98
N PRO A 122 -2.20 -13.56 -14.19
CA PRO A 122 -2.40 -13.44 -12.74
C PRO A 122 -1.34 -12.66 -11.97
N GLU A 123 -0.08 -13.01 -12.21
CA GLU A 123 1.07 -12.47 -11.48
C GLU A 123 1.30 -11.00 -11.84
N MET A 124 1.08 -10.65 -13.12
CA MET A 124 1.18 -9.29 -13.62
C MET A 124 0.03 -8.43 -13.12
N LEU A 125 -1.18 -8.99 -13.08
CA LEU A 125 -2.36 -8.32 -12.56
C LEU A 125 -2.20 -8.03 -11.06
N GLU A 126 -1.64 -8.98 -10.30
CA GLU A 126 -1.35 -8.78 -8.89
C GLU A 126 -0.37 -7.63 -8.67
N LYS A 127 0.78 -7.64 -9.36
CA LYS A 127 1.77 -6.55 -9.27
C LYS A 127 1.12 -5.19 -9.61
N LYS A 128 0.48 -5.12 -10.78
CA LYS A 128 -0.15 -3.91 -11.31
C LYS A 128 -1.23 -3.34 -10.41
N LEU A 129 -2.10 -4.18 -9.84
CA LEU A 129 -3.18 -3.73 -8.96
C LEU A 129 -2.74 -3.59 -7.49
N SER A 130 -1.58 -4.09 -7.07
CA SER A 130 -1.10 -3.90 -5.70
C SER A 130 -0.44 -2.54 -5.47
N ASP A 131 0.00 -1.88 -6.54
CA ASP A 131 0.78 -0.64 -6.49
C ASP A 131 -0.05 0.61 -6.78
N ILE A 132 -1.37 0.49 -6.98
CA ILE A 132 -2.29 1.62 -7.19
C ILE A 132 -3.35 1.75 -6.10
N ILE A 133 -3.94 2.93 -6.00
CA ILE A 133 -5.14 3.19 -5.19
C ILE A 133 -6.26 3.55 -6.16
N LEU A 134 -7.19 2.61 -6.41
CA LEU A 134 -8.39 2.94 -7.17
C LEU A 134 -9.39 3.65 -6.26
N ASP A 135 -9.88 4.82 -6.66
CA ASP A 135 -11.01 5.46 -5.99
C ASP A 135 -12.31 4.78 -6.44
N SER A 136 -13.11 4.34 -5.47
CA SER A 136 -14.41 3.72 -5.71
C SER A 136 -15.57 4.71 -5.86
N LYS A 137 -15.29 6.02 -5.75
CA LYS A 137 -16.33 7.06 -5.82
C LYS A 137 -16.79 7.34 -7.23
N GLU A 138 -15.87 7.34 -8.20
CA GLU A 138 -16.15 7.73 -9.58
C GLU A 138 -15.62 6.69 -10.57
N PHE A 139 -16.48 6.27 -11.50
CA PHE A 139 -16.12 5.26 -12.49
C PHE A 139 -14.99 5.74 -13.43
N ASP A 140 -14.99 7.03 -13.78
CA ASP A 140 -13.98 7.60 -14.67
C ASP A 140 -12.58 7.55 -14.04
N SER A 141 -12.46 7.86 -12.75
CA SER A 141 -11.21 7.67 -11.97
C SER A 141 -10.77 6.20 -11.93
N VAL A 142 -11.70 5.25 -11.85
CA VAL A 142 -11.36 3.81 -11.95
C VAL A 142 -10.80 3.47 -13.33
N VAL A 143 -11.38 4.01 -14.39
CA VAL A 143 -10.95 3.79 -15.78
C VAL A 143 -9.56 4.40 -16.01
N GLU A 144 -9.33 5.62 -15.52
CA GLU A 144 -8.06 6.33 -15.59
C GLU A 144 -6.95 5.57 -14.85
N GLY A 145 -7.18 5.19 -13.59
CA GLY A 145 -6.22 4.41 -12.81
C GLY A 145 -5.91 3.04 -13.44
N LEU A 146 -6.89 2.41 -14.09
CA LEU A 146 -6.65 1.19 -14.86
C LEU A 146 -5.86 1.45 -16.15
N ASN A 147 -6.13 2.53 -16.86
CA ASN A 147 -5.39 2.90 -18.08
C ASN A 147 -3.93 3.24 -17.77
N LYS A 148 -3.64 4.07 -16.76
CA LYS A 148 -2.28 4.39 -16.29
C LYS A 148 -1.47 3.11 -16.07
N VAL A 149 -2.09 2.13 -15.43
CA VAL A 149 -1.49 0.82 -15.14
C VAL A 149 -1.29 -0.05 -16.38
N PHE A 150 -2.16 0.04 -17.37
CA PHE A 150 -2.03 -0.74 -18.61
C PHE A 150 -1.06 -0.09 -19.61
N GLU A 151 -0.84 1.21 -19.52
CA GLU A 151 0.11 1.97 -20.34
C GLU A 151 1.53 1.99 -19.74
N MET A 152 1.67 1.90 -18.41
CA MET A 152 2.97 1.77 -17.74
C MET A 152 3.69 0.47 -18.10
N ARG A 153 4.96 0.60 -18.49
CA ARG A 153 5.88 -0.54 -18.66
C ARG A 153 6.22 -1.12 -17.30
N VAL A 154 6.35 -2.44 -17.24
CA VAL A 154 6.49 -3.20 -15.99
C VAL A 154 7.79 -2.86 -15.23
N ASP A 155 8.76 -2.31 -15.95
CA ASP A 155 10.06 -1.88 -15.45
C ASP A 155 10.01 -0.52 -14.72
N GLU A 156 8.94 0.26 -14.89
CA GLU A 156 8.76 1.59 -14.27
C GLU A 156 7.97 1.52 -12.93
N ILE A 157 7.42 0.34 -12.58
CA ILE A 157 6.46 0.17 -11.46
C ILE A 157 7.14 0.14 -10.06
N ASP A 158 8.43 -0.20 -9.97
CA ASP A 158 9.09 -0.40 -8.67
C ASP A 158 9.55 0.90 -7.98
N GLU A 159 9.51 2.07 -8.65
CA GLU A 159 10.05 3.31 -8.08
C GLU A 159 9.01 4.20 -7.37
N GLU A 160 7.74 4.22 -7.80
CA GLU A 160 6.78 5.26 -7.38
C GLU A 160 6.21 5.09 -5.96
N SER A 161 5.85 3.86 -5.54
CA SER A 161 5.22 3.61 -4.22
C SER A 161 6.14 3.95 -3.04
N ASP A 162 7.45 3.96 -3.25
CA ASP A 162 8.45 4.24 -2.21
C ASP A 162 8.67 5.76 -2.05
N THR A 163 8.26 6.58 -3.03
CA THR A 163 8.50 8.04 -3.04
C THR A 163 7.54 8.79 -2.12
N ALA A 164 6.23 8.49 -2.16
CA ALA A 164 5.23 9.19 -1.35
C ALA A 164 5.41 8.91 0.15
N GLU A 165 5.71 7.66 0.53
CA GLU A 165 6.02 7.31 1.92
C GLU A 165 7.29 8.05 2.39
N LYS A 166 8.34 8.12 1.56
CA LYS A 166 9.56 8.90 1.86
C LYS A 166 9.28 10.39 2.01
N LYS A 167 8.51 11.00 1.10
CA LYS A 167 8.08 12.42 1.17
C LYS A 167 7.33 12.70 2.47
N LEU A 168 6.39 11.84 2.86
CA LEU A 168 5.67 11.94 4.13
C LEU A 168 6.60 11.82 5.34
N PHE A 169 7.56 10.91 5.31
CA PHE A 169 8.55 10.79 6.38
C PHE A 169 9.47 12.01 6.50
N GLU A 170 9.85 12.62 5.38
CA GLU A 170 10.63 13.86 5.36
C GLU A 170 9.82 15.05 5.87
N ALA A 171 8.56 15.17 5.44
CA ALA A 171 7.61 16.13 5.95
C ALA A 171 7.43 16.02 7.48
N TRP A 172 7.20 14.82 8.01
CA TRP A 172 7.10 14.63 9.47
C TRP A 172 8.39 15.01 10.19
N LYS A 173 9.57 14.70 9.64
CA LYS A 173 10.84 15.13 10.25
C LYS A 173 10.99 16.64 10.30
N GLN A 174 10.54 17.37 9.28
CA GLN A 174 10.60 18.83 9.24
C GLN A 174 9.68 19.45 10.31
N VAL A 175 8.45 18.92 10.46
CA VAL A 175 7.54 19.30 11.57
C VAL A 175 8.14 18.96 12.93
N GLU A 176 8.64 17.73 13.13
CA GLU A 176 9.22 17.27 14.40
C GLU A 176 10.48 18.07 14.82
N SER A 177 11.23 18.60 13.85
CA SER A 177 12.38 19.47 14.09
C SER A 177 12.00 20.91 14.46
N GLY A 178 10.72 21.28 14.34
CA GLY A 178 10.23 22.64 14.56
C GLY A 178 10.59 23.62 13.44
N ASN A 179 10.98 23.11 12.26
CA ASN A 179 11.39 23.95 11.14
C ASN A 179 10.21 24.52 10.34
N ILE A 180 9.06 23.84 10.32
CA ILE A 180 7.84 24.25 9.59
C ILE A 180 6.61 23.76 10.37
N ASP A 181 5.51 24.50 10.33
CA ASP A 181 4.25 24.11 10.97
C ASP A 181 3.55 22.97 10.23
N ALA A 182 2.74 22.19 10.96
CA ALA A 182 2.09 21.00 10.40
C ALA A 182 1.11 21.36 9.27
N ASP A 183 0.41 22.48 9.39
CA ASP A 183 -0.59 22.93 8.42
C ASP A 183 0.07 23.42 7.12
N GLU A 184 1.21 24.13 7.20
CA GLU A 184 2.00 24.57 6.03
C GLU A 184 2.59 23.38 5.26
N ILE A 185 3.04 22.33 5.96
CA ILE A 185 3.58 21.13 5.31
C ILE A 185 2.50 20.34 4.59
N VAL A 186 1.30 20.23 5.17
CA VAL A 186 0.18 19.51 4.54
C VAL A 186 -0.27 20.19 3.25
N GLU A 187 -0.25 21.53 3.18
CA GLU A 187 -0.52 22.27 1.93
C GLU A 187 0.60 22.11 0.90
N SER A 188 1.86 22.02 1.33
CA SER A 188 3.01 21.83 0.43
C SER A 188 3.26 20.38 -0.03
N LEU A 189 2.62 19.42 0.65
CA LEU A 189 2.68 18.02 0.29
C LEU A 189 1.82 17.80 -0.95
N GLU A 190 2.41 18.04 -2.12
CA GLU A 190 1.93 17.54 -3.41
C GLU A 190 2.05 16.01 -3.43
N LEU A 191 1.19 15.35 -2.66
CA LEU A 191 0.89 13.93 -2.80
C LEU A 191 -0.04 13.80 -4.00
N GLU A 192 0.48 14.02 -5.22
CA GLU A 192 -0.25 13.94 -6.50
C GLU A 192 -1.77 14.02 -6.30
N ASN A 193 -2.30 15.23 -6.08
CA ASN A 193 -3.65 15.46 -6.53
C ASN A 193 -3.55 15.40 -8.05
N GLU A 194 -4.22 14.44 -8.68
CA GLU A 194 -4.39 14.30 -10.13
C GLU A 194 -5.19 15.50 -10.69
N ASP A 195 -4.63 16.71 -10.59
CA ASP A 195 -5.18 17.94 -11.17
C ASP A 195 -4.05 18.75 -11.82
N GLU A 196 -3.17 18.10 -12.60
CA GLU A 196 -2.26 18.80 -13.51
C GLU A 196 -2.35 18.20 -14.93
N ASP A 197 -3.54 18.25 -15.52
CA ASP A 197 -3.71 18.06 -16.98
C ASP A 197 -4.76 18.99 -17.60
N GLU A 198 -5.08 20.14 -16.98
CA GLU A 198 -5.93 21.17 -17.61
C GLU A 198 -5.15 22.20 -18.47
N ASP A 199 -3.81 22.24 -18.45
CA ASP A 199 -3.04 23.27 -19.16
C ASP A 199 -2.41 22.85 -20.50
N ILE A 200 -2.55 21.58 -20.93
CA ILE A 200 -2.02 21.14 -22.25
C ILE A 200 -2.96 21.52 -23.42
N PHE A 201 -4.24 21.84 -23.17
CA PHE A 201 -5.21 22.11 -24.26
C PHE A 201 -5.37 23.59 -24.69
N LYS A 202 -4.60 24.54 -24.15
CA LYS A 202 -4.70 25.96 -24.55
C LYS A 202 -3.70 26.42 -25.64
N GLU A 203 -2.67 25.63 -25.97
CA GLU A 203 -1.62 26.07 -26.92
C GLU A 203 -1.80 25.58 -28.38
N ILE A 204 -2.87 24.83 -28.72
CA ILE A 204 -3.06 24.28 -30.09
C ILE A 204 -4.23 24.90 -30.89
N ARG A 205 -4.89 25.95 -30.39
CA ARG A 205 -5.76 26.78 -31.25
C ARG A 205 -5.53 28.27 -31.03
N LYS A 206 -4.40 28.74 -31.53
CA LYS A 206 -4.26 30.09 -32.08
C LYS A 206 -3.85 30.00 -33.53
#